data_AF-A0A838KS62-F1
#
_entry.id   AF-A0A838KS62-F1
#
_cell.length_a   1.000
_cell.length_b   1.000
_cell.length_c   1.000
_cell.angle_alpha   90.00
_cell.angle_beta   90.00
_cell.angle_gamma   90.00
#
_symmetry.space_group_name_H-M   'P 1'
#
loop_
_entity.id
_entity.type
_entity.pdbx_description
1 polymer ?
#
loop_
_entity_poly.entity_id
_entity_poly.type
_entity_poly.pdbx_seq_one_letter_code
_entity_poly.pdbx_strand_id
1 'polypeptide(L)'
;MRKTRANLPRLLGLVAVLAFVAAGCGGGGGSASEAADLSGAELTVGSKEFTEQLILGQITLQALEAAGATVNDQIGLAGTVAARKALESGEIDMYWEYTGTGWINFLGHTKPIPDSQKQFEAVAKEDLAKNDIKWLSPPAPANNTYTM
;
A
#
# COMPACT_ATOMS: atom_id res chain seq x y z
N MET A 1 45.61 -64.61 -8.88
CA MET A 1 45.66 -64.54 -10.36
C MET A 1 44.73 -63.43 -10.84
N ARG A 2 45.28 -62.45 -11.61
CA ARG A 2 44.67 -61.63 -12.70
C ARG A 2 43.26 -61.04 -12.48
N LYS A 3 42.92 -59.75 -12.68
CA LYS A 3 43.55 -58.56 -13.30
C LYS A 3 42.68 -57.34 -12.89
N THR A 4 43.31 -56.19 -12.73
CA THR A 4 42.69 -54.85 -12.74
C THR A 4 42.03 -54.53 -14.09
N ARG A 5 40.88 -53.82 -14.07
CA ARG A 5 40.44 -52.88 -15.12
C ARG A 5 39.60 -51.75 -14.50
N ALA A 6 40.16 -50.56 -14.47
CA ALA A 6 39.41 -49.31 -14.33
C ALA A 6 38.62 -49.04 -15.63
N ASN A 7 37.53 -48.26 -15.55
CA ASN A 7 36.99 -47.40 -16.62
C ASN A 7 35.87 -46.49 -16.07
N LEU A 8 36.23 -45.25 -15.72
CA LEU A 8 35.37 -44.05 -15.73
C LEU A 8 35.42 -43.52 -17.19
N PRO A 9 34.36 -42.95 -17.84
CA PRO A 9 33.51 -41.88 -17.30
C PRO A 9 32.03 -41.85 -17.83
N ARG A 10 31.20 -40.98 -17.24
CA ARG A 10 30.35 -39.98 -17.94
C ARG A 10 29.28 -39.40 -17.00
N LEU A 11 29.60 -38.23 -16.46
CA LEU A 11 28.64 -37.15 -16.25
C LEU A 11 27.81 -36.99 -17.55
N LEU A 12 26.49 -37.12 -17.47
CA LEU A 12 25.44 -36.44 -18.23
C LEU A 12 24.16 -37.30 -18.21
N GLY A 13 23.11 -36.82 -17.54
CA GLY A 13 21.80 -37.45 -17.58
C GLY A 13 20.77 -36.76 -16.70
N LEU A 14 20.24 -35.62 -17.17
CA LEU A 14 18.88 -35.09 -16.94
C LEU A 14 18.30 -35.22 -15.51
N VAL A 15 18.21 -34.16 -14.71
CA VAL A 15 17.14 -33.14 -14.81
C VAL A 15 15.82 -33.75 -15.33
N ALA A 16 15.05 -34.32 -14.41
CA ALA A 16 13.61 -34.52 -14.52
C ALA A 16 13.03 -34.08 -13.16
N VAL A 17 12.87 -32.76 -12.96
CA VAL A 17 11.58 -32.08 -13.17
C VAL A 17 10.48 -32.79 -12.38
N LEU A 18 10.46 -32.55 -11.07
CA LEU A 18 9.25 -32.62 -10.25
C LEU A 18 8.46 -31.32 -10.47
N ALA A 19 7.94 -31.17 -11.68
CA ALA A 19 6.86 -30.25 -11.98
C ALA A 19 5.58 -31.09 -12.05
N PHE A 20 4.60 -30.80 -11.19
CA PHE A 20 3.15 -30.93 -11.39
C PHE A 20 2.48 -31.02 -10.01
N VAL A 21 1.97 -29.90 -9.50
CA VAL A 21 0.52 -29.68 -9.32
C VAL A 21 0.25 -28.18 -9.37
N ALA A 22 -0.08 -27.70 -10.56
CA ALA A 22 -0.82 -26.45 -10.76
C ALA A 22 -2.16 -26.83 -11.40
N ALA A 23 -3.23 -26.86 -10.60
CA ALA A 23 -4.62 -26.84 -11.06
C ALA A 23 -5.55 -26.65 -9.86
N GLY A 24 -5.64 -25.42 -9.37
CA GLY A 24 -6.60 -24.99 -8.36
C GLY A 24 -7.15 -23.62 -8.70
N CYS A 25 -7.66 -23.46 -9.93
CA CYS A 25 -8.40 -22.28 -10.34
C CYS A 25 -9.89 -22.55 -10.11
N GLY A 26 -10.49 -21.85 -9.14
CA GLY A 26 -11.88 -22.03 -8.74
C GLY A 26 -12.41 -20.84 -7.95
N GLY A 27 -12.64 -19.72 -8.64
CA GLY A 27 -13.72 -18.78 -8.31
C GLY A 27 -13.40 -17.60 -7.38
N GLY A 28 -13.21 -16.42 -7.97
CA GLY A 28 -13.70 -15.16 -7.40
C GLY A 28 -12.67 -14.17 -6.84
N GLY A 29 -12.14 -13.31 -7.73
CA GLY A 29 -11.86 -11.91 -7.42
C GLY A 29 -10.60 -11.58 -6.62
N GLY A 30 -9.53 -11.23 -7.34
CA GLY A 30 -8.34 -10.58 -6.80
C GLY A 30 -7.08 -11.39 -7.01
N SER A 31 -6.49 -11.29 -8.21
CA SER A 31 -5.06 -11.58 -8.33
C SER A 31 -4.35 -10.63 -7.38
N ALA A 32 -3.84 -11.13 -6.26
CA ALA A 32 -2.76 -10.46 -5.57
C ALA A 32 -1.67 -10.28 -6.64
N SER A 33 -1.55 -9.06 -7.17
CA SER A 33 -0.41 -8.68 -7.98
C SER A 33 0.83 -9.12 -7.23
N GLU A 34 1.85 -9.62 -7.92
CA GLU A 34 3.19 -9.70 -7.33
C GLU A 34 3.41 -8.38 -6.59
N ALA A 35 3.52 -8.45 -5.26
CA ALA A 35 3.71 -7.27 -4.44
C ALA A 35 4.93 -6.54 -5.00
N ALA A 36 4.79 -5.25 -5.31
CA ALA A 36 5.89 -4.48 -5.85
C ALA A 36 7.09 -4.62 -4.90
N ASP A 37 8.25 -5.00 -5.43
CA ASP A 37 9.48 -5.02 -4.65
C ASP A 37 9.92 -3.58 -4.40
N LEU A 38 9.82 -3.14 -3.14
CA LEU A 38 10.18 -1.81 -2.67
C LEU A 38 11.58 -1.79 -2.03
N SER A 39 12.41 -2.81 -2.26
CA SER A 39 13.78 -2.86 -1.78
C SER A 39 14.56 -1.60 -2.12
N GLY A 40 15.09 -0.93 -1.10
CA GLY A 40 15.86 0.32 -1.23
C GLY A 40 15.02 1.59 -1.28
N ALA A 41 13.69 1.51 -1.21
CA ALA A 41 12.84 2.66 -0.94
C ALA A 41 12.89 3.02 0.56
N GLU A 42 13.04 4.31 0.86
CA GLU A 42 12.86 4.86 2.20
C GLU A 42 11.59 5.71 2.19
N LEU A 43 10.65 5.40 3.09
CA LEU A 43 9.33 6.04 3.16
C LEU A 43 9.02 6.42 4.59
N THR A 44 8.39 7.56 4.81
CA THR A 44 7.88 7.98 6.12
C THR A 44 6.36 7.89 6.17
N VAL A 45 5.84 7.08 7.08
CA VAL A 45 4.39 6.88 7.26
C VAL A 45 3.91 7.65 8.48
N GLY A 46 2.95 8.54 8.27
CA GLY A 46 2.25 9.25 9.34
C GLY A 46 0.83 8.76 9.57
N SER A 47 0.21 9.26 10.65
CA SER A 47 -1.22 9.13 10.89
C SER A 47 -1.71 10.24 11.81
N LYS A 48 -3.03 10.33 11.99
CA LYS A 48 -3.63 11.07 13.12
C LYS A 48 -3.58 10.23 14.40
N GLU A 49 -3.74 10.87 15.54
CA GLU A 49 -3.56 10.33 16.90
C GLU A 49 -4.79 9.60 17.50
N PHE A 50 -5.73 9.14 16.67
CA PHE A 50 -6.90 8.39 17.13
C PHE A 50 -6.96 6.98 16.56
N THR A 51 -7.74 6.10 17.22
CA THR A 51 -7.69 4.64 17.07
C THR A 51 -7.65 4.13 15.63
N GLU A 52 -8.60 4.52 14.77
CA GLU A 52 -8.62 4.03 13.38
C GLU A 52 -7.37 4.46 12.62
N GLN A 53 -6.92 5.70 12.79
CA GLN A 53 -5.75 6.22 12.09
C GLN A 53 -4.45 5.58 12.58
N LEU A 54 -4.32 5.32 13.89
CA LEU A 54 -3.20 4.56 14.44
C LEU A 54 -3.14 3.15 13.84
N ILE A 55 -4.28 2.47 13.74
CA ILE A 55 -4.37 1.12 13.16
C ILE A 55 -4.05 1.15 11.67
N LEU A 56 -4.67 2.05 10.89
CA LEU A 56 -4.44 2.16 9.45
C LEU A 56 -2.99 2.56 9.12
N GLY A 57 -2.39 3.45 9.91
CA GLY A 57 -0.97 3.79 9.80
C GLY A 57 -0.08 2.57 10.00
N GLN A 58 -0.31 1.80 11.08
CA GLN A 58 0.47 0.58 11.36
C GLN A 58 0.26 -0.52 10.32
N ILE A 59 -0.94 -0.64 9.75
CA ILE A 59 -1.21 -1.55 8.62
C ILE A 59 -0.38 -1.13 7.40
N THR A 60 -0.39 0.15 7.04
CA THR A 60 0.39 0.66 5.91
C THR A 60 1.88 0.47 6.12
N LEU A 61 2.41 0.81 7.30
CA LEU A 61 3.82 0.62 7.65
C LEU A 61 4.24 -0.84 7.45
N GLN A 62 3.51 -1.79 8.05
CA GLN A 62 3.83 -3.22 7.93
C GLN A 62 3.70 -3.73 6.49
N ALA A 63 2.72 -3.23 5.72
CA ALA A 63 2.55 -3.61 4.32
C ALA A 63 3.74 -3.15 3.45
N LEU A 64 4.27 -1.95 3.70
CA LEU A 64 5.43 -1.41 2.99
C LEU A 64 6.72 -2.14 3.39
N GLU A 65 6.91 -2.43 4.67
CA GLU A 65 8.04 -3.24 5.15
C GLU A 65 8.02 -4.66 4.58
N ALA A 66 6.84 -5.29 4.54
CA ALA A 66 6.68 -6.61 3.93
C ALA A 66 6.96 -6.62 2.42
N ALA A 67 6.82 -5.46 1.76
CA ALA A 67 7.18 -5.25 0.36
C ALA A 67 8.67 -4.89 0.18
N GLY A 68 9.45 -4.72 1.25
CA GLY A 68 10.90 -4.48 1.21
C GLY A 68 11.35 -3.04 1.43
N ALA A 69 10.44 -2.10 1.67
CA ALA A 69 10.80 -0.71 1.98
C ALA A 69 11.39 -0.59 3.40
N THR A 70 12.29 0.37 3.61
CA THR A 70 12.61 0.89 4.94
C THR A 70 11.60 1.96 5.29
N VAL A 71 10.88 1.80 6.41
CA VAL A 71 9.83 2.74 6.80
C VAL A 71 10.21 3.50 8.07
N ASN A 72 10.16 4.83 8.02
CA ASN A 72 10.24 5.70 9.19
C ASN A 72 8.83 5.90 9.78
N ASP A 73 8.67 5.62 11.07
CA ASP A 73 7.40 5.71 11.77
C ASP A 73 7.17 7.13 12.32
N GLN A 74 6.14 7.82 11.82
CA GLN A 74 5.62 9.09 12.32
C GLN A 74 4.11 8.99 12.65
N ILE A 75 3.65 7.80 13.06
CA ILE A 75 2.26 7.54 13.40
C ILE A 75 1.87 8.27 14.69
N GLY A 76 0.69 8.91 14.68
CA GLY A 76 0.13 9.60 15.85
C GLY A 76 0.36 11.11 15.91
N LEU A 77 0.38 11.80 14.77
CA LEU A 77 0.45 13.26 14.69
C LEU A 77 -0.82 13.91 15.25
N ALA A 78 -0.65 15.06 15.92
CA ALA A 78 -1.73 15.75 16.64
C ALA A 78 -2.76 16.41 15.71
N GLY A 79 -3.78 15.65 15.34
CA GLY A 79 -4.95 16.09 14.62
C GLY A 79 -4.72 16.20 13.13
N THR A 80 -5.83 16.45 12.42
CA THR A 80 -5.86 16.51 10.96
C THR A 80 -4.93 17.58 10.38
N VAL A 81 -4.83 18.75 11.03
CA VAL A 81 -4.01 19.85 10.52
C VAL A 81 -2.51 19.55 10.63
N ALA A 82 -2.07 18.89 11.71
CA ALA A 82 -0.68 18.50 11.86
C ALA A 82 -0.28 17.45 10.81
N ALA A 83 -1.10 16.40 10.64
CA ALA A 83 -0.87 15.38 9.62
C ALA A 83 -0.78 15.99 8.20
N ARG A 84 -1.69 16.91 7.86
CA ARG A 84 -1.66 17.57 6.55
C ARG A 84 -0.43 18.44 6.36
N LYS A 85 -0.03 19.22 7.36
CA LYS A 85 1.19 20.05 7.28
C LYS A 85 2.44 19.20 7.12
N ALA A 86 2.52 18.08 7.83
CA ALA A 86 3.64 17.14 7.71
C ALA A 86 3.71 16.54 6.30
N LEU A 87 2.56 16.25 5.67
CA LEU A 87 2.52 15.78 4.28
C LEU A 87 2.97 16.88 3.31
N GLU A 88 2.45 18.09 3.46
CA GLU A 88 2.79 19.23 2.59
C GLU A 88 4.25 19.70 2.73
N SER A 89 4.86 19.50 3.90
CA SER A 89 6.28 19.82 4.14
C SER A 89 7.25 18.73 3.70
N GLY A 90 6.75 17.52 3.38
CA GLY A 90 7.57 16.33 3.13
C GLY A 90 8.16 15.70 4.40
N GLU A 91 7.65 16.03 5.58
CA GLU A 91 8.01 15.35 6.83
C GLU A 91 7.43 13.93 6.89
N ILE A 92 6.30 13.69 6.24
CA ILE A 92 5.76 12.36 5.96
C ILE A 92 5.47 12.23 4.46
N ASP A 93 5.64 11.02 3.91
CA ASP A 93 5.34 10.75 2.51
C ASP A 93 3.88 10.36 2.29
N MET A 94 3.25 9.78 3.32
CA MET A 94 1.86 9.33 3.24
C MET A 94 1.18 9.23 4.60
N TYR A 95 -0.15 9.37 4.58
CA TYR A 95 -1.05 9.02 5.68
C TYR A 95 -2.45 8.74 5.13
N TRP A 96 -3.36 8.25 5.98
CA TRP A 96 -4.76 8.05 5.61
C TRP A 96 -5.60 9.31 5.85
N GLU A 97 -6.34 9.76 4.84
CA GLU A 97 -7.26 10.89 4.97
C GLU A 97 -8.67 10.53 4.51
N TYR A 98 -9.68 11.15 5.12
CA TYR A 98 -11.07 11.05 4.69
C TYR A 98 -11.33 12.00 3.55
N THR A 99 -12.00 11.51 2.52
CA THR A 99 -12.32 12.29 1.31
C THR A 99 -13.11 13.56 1.62
N GLY A 100 -14.10 13.48 2.52
CA GLY A 100 -14.86 14.66 2.98
C GLY A 100 -14.02 15.66 3.77
N THR A 101 -13.05 15.18 4.55
CA THR A 101 -12.13 16.06 5.29
C THR A 101 -11.20 16.82 4.37
N GLY A 102 -10.59 16.14 3.38
CA GLY A 102 -9.77 16.82 2.36
C GLY A 102 -10.58 17.87 1.58
N TRP A 103 -11.79 17.51 1.19
CA TRP A 103 -12.71 18.39 0.46
C TRP A 103 -13.07 19.66 1.21
N ILE A 104 -13.46 19.55 2.47
CA ILE A 104 -13.95 20.68 3.26
C ILE A 104 -12.80 21.47 3.88
N ASN A 105 -11.89 20.78 4.58
CA ASN A 105 -10.90 21.44 5.43
C ASN A 105 -9.69 21.96 4.64
N PHE A 106 -9.33 21.32 3.53
CA PHE A 106 -8.10 21.66 2.78
C PHE A 106 -8.38 22.28 1.42
N LEU A 107 -9.47 21.91 0.75
CA LEU A 107 -9.86 22.48 -0.54
C LEU A 107 -10.89 23.62 -0.44
N GLY A 108 -11.41 23.87 0.77
CA GLY A 108 -12.23 25.05 1.08
C GLY A 108 -13.70 24.95 0.65
N HIS A 109 -14.18 23.74 0.33
CA HIS A 109 -15.59 23.52 0.02
C HIS A 109 -16.44 23.47 1.29
N THR A 110 -17.74 23.77 1.18
CA THR A 110 -18.65 23.81 2.34
C THR A 110 -19.70 22.70 2.35
N LYS A 111 -19.83 21.97 1.24
CA LYS A 111 -20.81 20.88 1.10
C LYS A 111 -20.12 19.63 0.56
N PRO A 112 -20.32 18.45 1.19
CA PRO A 112 -19.85 17.20 0.64
C PRO A 112 -20.64 16.84 -0.63
N ILE A 113 -20.01 16.05 -1.48
CA ILE A 113 -20.64 15.35 -2.60
C ILE A 113 -21.25 14.06 -2.02
N PRO A 114 -22.58 13.84 -2.10
CA PRO A 114 -23.23 12.71 -1.44
C PRO A 114 -22.77 11.33 -1.94
N ASP A 115 -22.35 11.24 -3.19
CA ASP A 115 -21.83 10.02 -3.80
C ASP A 115 -20.36 9.85 -3.42
N SER A 116 -20.02 8.74 -2.76
CA SER A 116 -18.68 8.50 -2.20
C SER A 116 -17.60 8.39 -3.27
N GLN A 117 -17.91 7.79 -4.42
CA GLN A 117 -16.98 7.64 -5.53
C GLN A 117 -16.72 8.99 -6.19
N LYS A 118 -17.77 9.78 -6.46
CA LYS A 118 -17.63 11.14 -6.98
C LYS A 118 -16.91 12.07 -6.00
N GLN A 119 -17.14 11.90 -4.70
CA GLN A 119 -16.42 12.64 -3.67
C GLN A 119 -14.92 12.33 -3.70
N PHE A 120 -14.54 11.05 -3.82
CA PHE A 120 -13.15 10.63 -3.97
C PHE A 120 -12.53 11.21 -5.25
N GLU A 121 -13.20 11.08 -6.39
CA GLU A 121 -12.68 11.58 -7.67
C GLU A 121 -12.48 13.11 -7.66
N ALA A 122 -13.41 13.85 -7.06
CA ALA A 122 -13.33 15.29 -6.95
C ALA A 122 -12.16 15.74 -6.06
N VAL A 123 -12.03 15.17 -4.86
CA VAL A 123 -10.92 15.53 -3.95
C VAL A 123 -9.58 15.12 -4.54
N ALA A 124 -9.46 13.91 -5.10
CA ALA A 124 -8.22 13.41 -5.70
C ALA A 124 -7.74 14.28 -6.86
N LYS A 125 -8.66 14.69 -7.75
CA LYS A 125 -8.34 15.54 -8.90
C LYS A 125 -7.90 16.93 -8.47
N GLU A 126 -8.63 17.54 -7.54
CA GLU A 126 -8.38 18.93 -7.15
C GLU A 126 -7.14 19.05 -6.25
N ASP A 127 -6.94 18.11 -5.32
CA ASP A 127 -5.79 18.12 -4.42
C ASP A 127 -4.48 17.86 -5.17
N LEU A 128 -4.50 16.97 -6.17
CA LEU A 128 -3.37 16.80 -7.09
C LEU A 128 -3.08 18.09 -7.87
N ALA A 129 -4.10 18.74 -8.41
CA ALA A 129 -3.92 19.94 -9.23
C ALA A 129 -3.46 21.17 -8.43
N LYS A 130 -3.85 21.29 -7.16
CA LYS A 130 -3.55 22.46 -6.33
C LYS A 130 -2.31 22.27 -5.46
N ASN A 131 -2.12 21.07 -4.93
CA ASN A 131 -1.15 20.81 -3.86
C ASN A 131 -0.16 19.68 -4.21
N ASP A 132 -0.23 19.12 -5.42
CA ASP A 132 0.59 17.98 -5.87
C ASP A 132 0.46 16.74 -4.97
N ILE A 133 -0.70 16.58 -4.32
CA ILE A 133 -0.98 15.46 -3.42
C ILE A 133 -1.84 14.41 -4.11
N LYS A 134 -1.27 13.21 -4.24
CA LYS A 134 -1.93 12.07 -4.89
C LYS A 134 -2.72 11.24 -3.88
N TRP A 135 -4.01 11.09 -4.15
CA TRP A 135 -4.87 10.14 -3.46
C TRP A 135 -4.77 8.76 -4.11
N LEU A 136 -4.50 7.73 -3.31
CA LEU A 136 -4.37 6.36 -3.80
C LEU A 136 -5.74 5.77 -4.15
N SER A 137 -5.78 5.04 -5.26
CA SER A 137 -6.98 4.38 -5.78
C SER A 137 -6.81 2.87 -5.75
N PRO A 138 -7.86 2.09 -5.43
CA PRO A 138 -9.19 2.55 -5.03
C PRO A 138 -9.24 3.07 -3.58
N PRO A 139 -10.22 3.94 -3.22
CA PRO A 139 -10.45 4.28 -1.82
C PRO A 139 -10.94 3.05 -1.03
N ALA A 140 -10.74 3.06 0.29
CA ALA A 140 -11.29 2.02 1.15
C ALA A 140 -12.83 1.95 1.01
N PRO A 141 -13.44 0.75 0.98
CA PRO A 141 -14.89 0.57 0.86
C PRO A 141 -15.62 0.82 2.19
N ALA A 142 -15.22 1.84 2.94
CA ALA A 142 -15.78 2.21 4.23
C ALA A 142 -16.18 3.70 4.24
N ASN A 143 -17.25 4.02 4.96
CA ASN A 143 -17.72 5.39 5.15
C ASN A 143 -17.83 5.69 6.64
N ASN A 144 -16.75 6.23 7.22
CA ASN A 144 -16.71 6.63 8.62
C ASN A 144 -17.34 8.01 8.79
N THR A 145 -18.66 8.05 8.96
CA THR A 145 -19.44 9.28 9.11
C THR A 145 -20.60 9.10 10.08
N TYR A 146 -21.09 10.20 10.64
CA TYR A 146 -22.32 10.17 11.43
C TYR A 146 -23.52 9.84 10.55
N THR A 147 -24.41 9.01 11.07
CA THR A 147 -25.73 8.76 10.47
C THR A 147 -26.79 9.49 11.28
N MET A 148 -27.86 9.95 10.63
CA MET A 148 -29.07 10.50 11.25
C MET A 148 -30.27 9.66 10.83
#